data_AF-A0A5S3X1M1-F1
#
_entry.id   AF-A0A5S3X1M1-F1
#
_cell.length_a   1.000
_cell.length_b   1.000
_cell.length_c   1.000
_cell.angle_alpha   90.00
_cell.angle_beta   90.00
_cell.angle_gamma   90.00
#
_symmetry.space_group_name_H-M   'P 1'
#
loop_
_entity.id
_entity.type
_entity.pdbx_description
1 polymer ?
#
loop_
_entity_poly.entity_id
_entity_poly.type
_entity_poly.pdbx_seq_one_letter_code
_entity_poly.pdbx_strand_id
1 'polypeptide(L)'
;MNYIVVLIALASLPVFADANQVFKNIALKSDLLIVDEHTEFQFLGSLNNGDKIFNYRRYFNAGLRAATRLVVIDTQHNLVGMYAVNDWATHVDEECVYFAYPASEGNSICLESGQLPTRAWVDGSLLSLYT
;
A
#
# COMPACT_ATOMS: atom_id res chain seq x y z
N MET A 1 -10.05 11.99 -53.86
CA MET A 1 -9.02 12.10 -52.81
C MET A 1 -9.60 11.48 -51.55
N ASN A 2 -9.23 10.23 -51.25
CA ASN A 2 -9.66 9.54 -50.03
C ASN A 2 -8.54 9.63 -49.01
N TYR A 3 -8.78 10.35 -47.92
CA TYR A 3 -7.88 10.40 -46.78
C TYR A 3 -8.27 9.26 -45.84
N ILE A 4 -7.42 8.24 -45.75
CA ILE A 4 -7.49 7.23 -44.69
C ILE A 4 -6.86 7.86 -43.45
N VAL A 5 -7.69 8.25 -42.49
CA VAL A 5 -7.24 8.63 -41.15
C VAL A 5 -6.93 7.35 -40.39
N VAL A 6 -5.64 7.04 -40.23
CA VAL A 6 -5.18 5.96 -39.36
C VAL A 6 -5.20 6.50 -37.93
N LEU A 7 -6.23 6.14 -37.17
CA LEU A 7 -6.25 6.33 -35.71
C LEU A 7 -5.25 5.36 -35.09
N ILE A 8 -4.09 5.88 -34.70
CA ILE A 8 -3.17 5.16 -33.82
C ILE A 8 -3.78 5.24 -32.42
N ALA A 9 -4.48 4.18 -32.01
CA ALA A 9 -4.84 3.99 -30.62
C ALA A 9 -3.55 3.80 -29.82
N LEU A 10 -3.13 4.81 -29.06
CA LEU A 10 -2.13 4.63 -28.00
C LEU A 10 -2.75 3.67 -26.97
N ALA A 11 -2.39 2.39 -27.06
CA ALA A 11 -2.65 1.44 -26.00
C ALA A 11 -1.80 1.84 -24.78
N SER A 12 -2.39 2.57 -23.84
CA SER A 12 -1.81 2.79 -22.52
C SER A 12 -1.76 1.45 -21.79
N LEU A 13 -0.62 0.76 -21.86
CA LEU A 13 -0.35 -0.44 -21.06
C LEU A 13 -0.24 -0.05 -19.57
N PRO A 14 -0.68 -0.95 -18.66
CA PRO A 14 -1.16 -0.58 -17.34
C PRO A 14 -0.01 -0.31 -16.35
N VAL A 15 -0.05 0.86 -15.72
CA VAL A 15 0.84 1.31 -14.62
C VAL A 15 0.92 0.29 -13.46
N PHE A 16 -0.06 -0.60 -13.33
CA PHE A 16 -0.14 -1.62 -12.28
C PHE A 16 0.93 -2.72 -12.36
N ALA A 17 1.39 -3.09 -13.55
CA ALA A 17 2.43 -4.13 -13.70
C ALA A 17 3.78 -3.66 -13.14
N ASP A 18 4.02 -2.34 -13.18
CA ASP A 18 5.24 -1.72 -12.67
C ASP A 18 5.30 -1.71 -11.14
N ALA A 19 4.21 -1.31 -10.47
CA ALA A 19 4.17 -1.23 -9.00
C ALA A 19 4.43 -2.58 -8.30
N ASN A 20 3.84 -3.67 -8.80
CA ASN A 20 4.08 -5.00 -8.25
C ASN A 20 5.54 -5.47 -8.47
N GLN A 21 6.16 -5.11 -9.59
CA GLN A 21 7.56 -5.43 -9.84
C GLN A 21 8.48 -4.62 -8.94
N VAL A 22 8.19 -3.33 -8.73
CA VAL A 22 8.89 -2.49 -7.75
C VAL A 22 8.82 -3.14 -6.37
N PHE A 23 7.64 -3.52 -5.91
CA PHE A 23 7.47 -4.19 -4.61
C PHE A 23 8.34 -5.43 -4.49
N LYS A 24 8.30 -6.34 -5.47
CA LYS A 24 9.12 -7.55 -5.48
C LYS A 24 10.62 -7.24 -5.44
N ASN A 25 11.07 -6.24 -6.21
CA ASN A 25 12.46 -5.82 -6.21
C ASN A 25 12.91 -5.27 -4.84
N ILE A 26 12.02 -4.60 -4.12
CA ILE A 26 12.31 -4.10 -2.77
C ILE A 26 12.28 -5.22 -1.74
N ALA A 27 11.34 -6.16 -1.84
CA ALA A 27 11.33 -7.34 -1.00
C ALA A 27 12.62 -8.16 -1.13
N LEU A 28 13.15 -8.33 -2.35
CA LEU A 28 14.43 -9.03 -2.57
C LEU A 28 15.65 -8.37 -1.89
N LYS A 29 15.55 -7.08 -1.56
CA LYS A 29 16.63 -6.30 -0.92
C LYS A 29 16.37 -6.06 0.57
N SER A 30 15.25 -6.52 1.10
CA SER A 30 14.81 -6.23 2.47
C SER A 30 14.75 -7.51 3.30
N ASP A 31 15.33 -7.48 4.50
CA ASP A 31 15.19 -8.57 5.47
C ASP A 31 13.79 -8.58 6.14
N LEU A 32 12.96 -7.56 5.89
CA LEU A 32 11.67 -7.36 6.53
C LEU A 32 10.50 -7.87 5.68
N LEU A 33 10.68 -7.97 4.37
CA LEU A 33 9.65 -8.34 3.42
C LEU A 33 10.02 -9.66 2.74
N ILE A 34 9.20 -10.68 2.93
CA ILE A 34 9.40 -11.98 2.30
C ILE A 34 8.24 -12.26 1.37
N VAL A 35 8.56 -12.57 0.12
CA VAL A 35 7.61 -12.90 -0.96
C VAL A 35 7.85 -14.33 -1.39
N ASP A 36 6.96 -15.22 -0.95
CA ASP A 36 6.93 -16.63 -1.29
C ASP A 36 5.47 -17.07 -1.52
N GLU A 37 5.22 -18.37 -1.65
CA GLU A 37 3.89 -18.96 -1.82
C GLU A 37 2.92 -18.74 -0.65
N HIS A 38 3.41 -18.27 0.52
CA HIS A 38 2.61 -17.94 1.70
C HIS A 38 2.43 -16.44 1.88
N THR A 39 2.70 -15.64 0.84
CA THR A 39 2.59 -14.19 0.86
C THR A 39 1.56 -13.70 -0.15
N GLU A 40 0.64 -12.87 0.34
CA GLU A 40 -0.27 -12.06 -0.48
C GLU A 40 0.14 -10.60 -0.40
N PHE A 41 0.12 -9.90 -1.53
CA PHE A 41 0.29 -8.46 -1.54
C PHE A 41 -0.51 -7.83 -2.68
N GLN A 42 -0.90 -6.58 -2.50
CA GLN A 42 -1.72 -5.84 -3.45
C GLN A 42 -1.32 -4.37 -3.44
N PHE A 43 -0.99 -3.82 -4.62
CA PHE A 43 -0.87 -2.38 -4.79
C PHE A 43 -2.25 -1.72 -4.62
N LEU A 44 -2.33 -0.76 -3.70
CA LEU A 44 -3.59 -0.09 -3.36
C LEU A 44 -3.72 1.27 -4.06
N GLY A 45 -2.60 1.99 -4.20
CA GLY A 45 -2.58 3.33 -4.78
C GLY A 45 -1.34 4.11 -4.39
N SER A 46 -1.31 5.39 -4.76
CA SER A 46 -0.25 6.32 -4.39
C SER A 46 -0.81 7.51 -3.62
N LEU A 47 -0.07 7.97 -2.62
CA LEU A 47 -0.31 9.25 -1.95
C LEU A 47 0.20 10.41 -2.83
N ASN A 48 -0.19 11.64 -2.51
CA ASN A 48 0.17 12.84 -3.28
C ASN A 48 1.68 13.16 -3.27
N ASN A 49 2.40 12.68 -2.27
CA ASN A 49 3.86 12.76 -2.20
C ASN A 49 4.55 11.72 -3.10
N GLY A 50 3.78 10.86 -3.78
CA GLY A 50 4.23 9.84 -4.71
C GLY A 50 4.54 8.49 -4.07
N ASP A 51 4.40 8.36 -2.74
CA ASP A 51 4.61 7.10 -2.03
C ASP A 51 3.59 6.06 -2.49
N LYS A 52 4.07 4.84 -2.79
CA LYS A 52 3.28 3.71 -3.22
C LYS A 52 2.85 2.88 -2.01
N ILE A 53 1.56 2.59 -1.93
CA ILE A 53 0.95 1.89 -0.80
C ILE A 53 0.57 0.47 -1.21
N PHE A 54 0.96 -0.50 -0.38
CA PHE A 54 0.68 -1.91 -0.60
C PHE A 54 0.05 -2.53 0.63
N ASN A 55 -1.01 -3.30 0.43
CA ASN A 55 -1.41 -4.32 1.39
C ASN A 55 -0.43 -5.48 1.31
N TYR A 56 -0.02 -6.01 2.46
CA TYR A 56 0.84 -7.17 2.59
C TYR A 56 0.29 -8.09 3.67
N ARG A 57 0.24 -9.39 3.38
CA ARG A 57 -0.11 -10.41 4.36
C ARG A 57 0.79 -11.62 4.17
N ARG A 58 1.44 -12.06 5.25
CA ARG A 58 2.19 -13.30 5.26
C ARG A 58 1.54 -14.31 6.18
N TYR A 59 1.32 -15.51 5.67
CA TYR A 59 0.78 -16.63 6.43
C TYR A 59 1.90 -17.47 7.04
N PHE A 60 1.63 -18.01 8.23
CA PHE A 60 2.51 -18.90 8.97
C PHE A 60 1.70 -20.12 9.42
N ASN A 61 2.42 -21.21 9.76
CA ASN A 61 1.83 -22.43 10.30
C ASN A 61 0.66 -22.95 9.43
N ALA A 62 0.89 -23.07 8.13
CA ALA A 62 -0.11 -23.52 7.15
C ALA A 62 -1.40 -22.67 7.14
N GLY A 63 -1.28 -21.35 7.34
CA GLY A 63 -2.42 -20.42 7.28
C GLY A 63 -3.11 -20.14 8.62
N LEU A 64 -2.69 -20.79 9.72
CA LEU A 64 -3.29 -20.58 11.04
C LEU A 64 -3.00 -19.19 11.64
N ARG A 65 -1.94 -18.54 11.17
CA ARG A 65 -1.55 -17.21 11.63
C ARG A 65 -1.19 -16.36 10.43
N ALA A 66 -1.48 -15.07 10.49
CA ALA A 66 -1.05 -14.11 9.49
C ALA A 66 -0.45 -12.87 10.15
N ALA A 67 0.60 -12.32 9.52
CA ALA A 67 1.06 -10.97 9.79
C ALA A 67 0.54 -10.06 8.66
N THR A 68 -0.39 -9.18 9.00
CA THR A 68 -0.92 -8.18 8.06
C THR A 68 -0.16 -6.87 8.25
N ARG A 69 0.28 -6.27 7.14
CA ARG A 69 1.03 -5.01 7.12
C ARG A 69 0.50 -4.09 6.03
N LEU A 70 0.55 -2.79 6.31
CA LEU A 70 0.58 -1.77 5.27
C LEU A 70 2.04 -1.45 4.97
N VAL A 71 2.45 -1.55 3.70
CA VAL A 71 3.83 -1.31 3.27
C VAL A 71 3.87 -0.07 2.39
N VAL A 72 4.87 0.78 2.63
CA VAL A 72 5.06 2.07 1.94
C VAL A 72 6.41 2.07 1.27
N ILE A 73 6.40 2.32 -0.04
CA ILE A 73 7.59 2.43 -0.87
C ILE A 73 7.65 3.84 -1.46
N ASP A 74 8.74 4.54 -1.24
CA ASP A 74 8.91 5.90 -1.74
C ASP A 74 9.12 5.96 -3.27
N THR A 75 9.19 7.20 -3.79
CA THR A 75 9.43 7.45 -5.22
C THR A 75 10.82 7.02 -5.70
N GLN A 76 11.79 6.84 -4.79
CA GLN A 76 13.14 6.33 -5.05
C GLN A 76 13.23 4.80 -4.91
N HIS A 77 12.10 4.13 -4.68
CA HIS A 77 11.99 2.70 -4.46
C HIS A 77 12.74 2.24 -3.19
N ASN A 78 12.56 2.94 -2.07
CA ASN A 78 12.99 2.48 -0.75
C ASN A 78 11.77 2.09 0.10
N LEU A 79 11.95 1.10 0.97
CA LEU A 79 10.98 0.81 2.03
C LEU A 79 11.06 1.90 3.10
N VAL A 80 10.04 2.75 3.19
CA VAL A 80 10.01 3.90 4.12
C VAL A 80 9.00 3.74 5.25
N GLY A 81 8.05 2.81 5.11
CA GLY A 81 7.05 2.55 6.13
C GLY A 81 6.57 1.10 6.11
N MET A 82 6.36 0.52 7.28
CA MET A 82 5.73 -0.78 7.45
C MET A 82 4.89 -0.78 8.73
N TYR A 83 3.57 -0.70 8.60
CA TYR A 83 2.65 -0.59 9.72
C TYR A 83 2.01 -1.93 10.01
N ALA A 84 1.99 -2.34 11.28
CA ALA A 84 1.16 -3.46 11.71
C ALA A 84 -0.31 -3.01 11.73
N VAL A 85 -1.16 -3.75 11.02
CA VAL A 85 -2.58 -3.44 10.90
C VAL A 85 -3.39 -4.71 11.13
N ASN A 86 -4.63 -4.56 11.61
CA ASN A 86 -5.50 -5.68 11.89
C ASN A 86 -6.10 -6.27 10.60
N ASP A 87 -6.38 -5.43 9.61
CA ASP A 87 -6.90 -5.84 8.31
C ASP A 87 -6.34 -4.97 7.18
N TRP A 88 -6.60 -5.38 5.94
CA TRP A 88 -6.19 -4.63 4.75
C TRP A 88 -6.84 -3.26 4.68
N ALA A 89 -6.06 -2.30 4.20
CA ALA A 89 -6.60 -1.03 3.78
C ALA A 89 -7.50 -1.25 2.54
N THR A 90 -8.59 -0.49 2.50
CA THR A 90 -9.64 -0.61 1.49
C THR A 90 -9.37 0.29 0.29
N HIS A 91 -8.80 1.47 0.53
CA HIS A 91 -8.47 2.44 -0.50
C HIS A 91 -7.46 3.47 0.01
N VAL A 92 -6.94 4.25 -0.93
CA VAL A 92 -6.03 5.39 -0.71
C VAL A 92 -6.67 6.60 -1.38
N ASP A 93 -6.69 7.74 -0.70
CA ASP A 93 -6.91 9.05 -1.32
C ASP A 93 -5.58 9.82 -1.44
N GLU A 94 -5.62 11.11 -1.77
CA GLU A 94 -4.41 11.91 -1.94
C GLU A 94 -3.53 11.97 -0.69
N GLU A 95 -4.08 11.89 0.52
CA GLU A 95 -3.32 12.12 1.77
C GLU A 95 -3.43 10.98 2.77
N CYS A 96 -4.38 10.08 2.60
CA CYS A 96 -4.79 9.12 3.61
C CYS A 96 -4.97 7.71 3.03
N VAL A 97 -4.62 6.72 3.85
CA VAL A 97 -4.91 5.31 3.63
C VAL A 97 -6.03 4.90 4.57
N TYR A 98 -7.12 4.34 4.05
CA TYR A 98 -8.32 4.03 4.83
C TYR A 98 -8.55 2.54 5.01
N PHE A 99 -9.15 2.21 6.14
CA PHE A 99 -9.47 0.86 6.58
C PHE A 99 -10.97 0.71 6.80
N ALA A 100 -11.48 -0.53 6.78
CA ALA A 100 -12.91 -0.83 6.91
C ALA A 100 -13.44 -0.71 8.35
N TYR A 101 -13.01 0.34 9.08
CA TYR A 101 -13.47 0.65 10.43
C TYR A 101 -14.30 1.94 10.43
N PRO A 102 -15.20 2.13 11.40
CA PRO A 102 -15.83 3.42 11.66
C PRO A 102 -14.81 4.55 11.84
N ALA A 103 -15.07 5.71 11.24
CA ALA A 103 -14.19 6.88 11.38
C ALA A 103 -13.99 7.31 12.84
N SER A 104 -14.98 7.09 13.71
CA SER A 104 -14.92 7.35 15.14
C SER A 104 -13.85 6.55 15.89
N GLU A 105 -13.30 5.51 15.28
CA GLU A 105 -12.31 4.61 15.89
C GLU A 105 -10.90 4.78 15.31
N GLY A 106 -10.69 5.81 14.46
CA GLY A 106 -9.42 6.03 13.77
C GLY A 106 -9.24 5.04 12.62
N ASN A 107 -9.95 5.26 11.51
CA ASN A 107 -9.96 4.34 10.37
C ASN A 107 -8.98 4.73 9.26
N SER A 108 -8.06 5.65 9.50
CA SER A 108 -7.12 6.13 8.50
C SER A 108 -5.72 6.37 9.06
N ILE A 109 -4.73 6.32 8.16
CA ILE A 109 -3.37 6.78 8.39
C ILE A 109 -3.10 7.86 7.33
N CYS A 110 -2.84 9.09 7.76
CA CYS A 110 -2.71 10.24 6.87
C CYS A 110 -1.30 10.83 6.89
N LEU A 111 -0.97 11.56 5.83
CA LEU A 111 0.22 12.40 5.79
C LEU A 111 0.09 13.54 6.80
N GLU A 112 1.11 13.71 7.62
CA GLU A 112 1.30 14.85 8.52
C GLU A 112 2.48 15.67 8.00
N SER A 113 2.22 16.90 7.54
CA SER A 113 3.24 17.75 6.89
C SER A 113 3.93 17.06 5.69
N GLY A 114 3.16 16.30 4.90
CA GLY A 114 3.64 15.63 3.69
C GLY A 114 4.39 14.31 3.91
N GLN A 115 4.44 13.81 5.15
CA GLN A 115 5.07 12.55 5.50
C GLN A 115 4.12 11.67 6.29
N LEU A 116 4.16 10.35 6.07
CA LEU A 116 3.42 9.44 6.93
C LEU A 116 4.03 9.45 8.35
N PRO A 117 3.20 9.28 9.39
CA PRO A 117 3.68 9.25 10.77
C PRO A 117 4.60 8.05 10.98
N THR A 118 5.62 8.21 11.82
CA THR A 118 6.57 7.11 12.13
C THR A 118 5.89 5.92 12.83
N ARG A 119 4.75 6.16 13.49
CA ARG A 119 3.89 5.17 14.13
C ARG A 119 2.44 5.58 13.93
N ALA A 120 1.60 4.61 13.63
CA ALA A 120 0.16 4.79 13.54
C ALA A 120 -0.54 3.60 14.18
N TRP A 121 -1.71 3.85 14.77
CA TRP A 121 -2.58 2.84 15.34
C TRP A 121 -3.92 2.90 14.61
N VAL A 122 -4.27 1.82 13.93
CA VAL A 122 -5.61 1.61 13.37
C VAL A 122 -6.25 0.56 14.28
N ASP A 123 -6.74 1.02 15.42
CA ASP A 123 -7.21 0.13 16.48
C ASP A 123 -8.64 -0.34 16.21
N GLY A 124 -9.50 0.50 15.64
CA GLY A 124 -10.92 0.18 15.63
C GLY A 124 -11.52 0.20 17.05
N SER A 125 -10.83 0.77 18.06
CA SER A 125 -11.41 0.83 19.41
C SER A 125 -11.01 1.99 20.33
N LEU A 126 -9.93 2.77 20.15
CA LEU A 126 -9.57 3.81 21.15
C LEU A 126 -8.89 5.07 20.58
N LEU A 127 -9.57 6.21 20.75
CA LEU A 127 -9.12 7.58 20.45
C LEU A 127 -8.08 8.15 21.45
N SER A 128 -7.73 7.43 22.52
CA SER A 128 -6.98 7.99 23.66
C SER A 128 -5.51 7.57 23.77
N LEU A 129 -4.89 7.09 22.68
CA LEU A 129 -3.42 6.88 22.66
C LEU A 129 -2.63 8.18 22.39
N TYR A 130 -3.29 9.34 22.39
CA TYR A 130 -2.68 10.66 22.21
C TYR A 130 -3.24 11.69 23.22
N THR A 131 -2.84 11.57 24.48
CA THR A 131 -2.74 12.69 25.44
C THR A 131 -1.43 12.58 26.18
#